data_AF-A0A2E5DC75-F1
#
_entry.id   AF-A0A2E5DC75-F1
#
_cell.length_a   1.000
_cell.length_b   1.000
_cell.length_c   1.000
_cell.angle_alpha   90.00
_cell.angle_beta   90.00
_cell.angle_gamma   90.00
#
_symmetry.space_group_name_H-M   'P 1'
#
loop_
_entity.id
_entity.type
_entity.pdbx_description
1 polymer ?
#
loop_
_entity_poly.entity_id
_entity_poly.type
_entity_poly.pdbx_seq_one_letter_code
_entity_poly.pdbx_strand_id
1 'polypeptide(L)'
;MPDGRAFEFPLGHKKFEVVIADDNGLELWLDGCLRKRREPSSREPLYVWTNVELLWEEHRYVEARFFPSSGKLEVTVNGEVVDQRAV
;
A
#
# COMPACT_ATOMS: atom_id res chain seq x y z
N MET A 1 11.71 -11.86 -2.52
CA MET A 1 11.59 -10.87 -1.43
C MET A 1 11.38 -9.54 -2.12
N PRO A 2 10.44 -8.69 -1.69
CA PRO A 2 10.36 -7.35 -2.23
C PRO A 2 11.64 -6.58 -1.85
N ASP A 3 12.31 -5.97 -2.83
CA ASP A 3 13.47 -5.11 -2.61
C ASP A 3 12.95 -3.71 -2.21
N GLY A 4 13.20 -3.29 -0.97
CA GLY A 4 12.76 -1.98 -0.46
C GLY A 4 12.31 -1.98 1.01
N ARG A 5 11.59 -0.92 1.40
CA ARG A 5 11.02 -0.75 2.75
C ARG A 5 9.57 -1.21 2.78
N ALA A 6 9.33 -2.34 3.44
CA ALA A 6 8.01 -2.92 3.60
C ALA A 6 7.32 -2.46 4.89
N PHE A 7 6.02 -2.19 4.78
CA PHE A 7 5.14 -1.83 5.88
C PHE A 7 3.94 -2.76 5.88
N GLU A 8 3.88 -3.63 6.88
CA GLU A 8 2.78 -4.57 7.04
C GLU A 8 1.66 -3.96 7.87
N PHE A 9 0.43 -4.36 7.57
CA PHE A 9 -0.72 -3.98 8.37
C PHE A 9 -1.82 -5.05 8.36
N PRO A 10 -2.54 -5.20 9.48
CA PRO A 10 -3.58 -6.22 9.60
C PRO A 10 -4.82 -5.83 8.80
N LEU A 11 -5.34 -6.76 7.98
CA LEU A 11 -6.62 -6.62 7.29
C LEU A 11 -7.42 -7.92 7.41
N GLY A 12 -8.15 -8.07 8.52
CA GLY A 12 -8.83 -9.32 8.84
C GLY A 12 -7.82 -10.47 8.97
N HIS A 13 -8.00 -11.51 8.15
CA HIS A 13 -7.10 -12.68 8.09
C HIS A 13 -6.05 -12.59 6.96
N LYS A 14 -6.03 -11.48 6.22
CA LYS A 14 -5.12 -11.26 5.10
C LYS A 14 -3.85 -10.55 5.55
N LYS A 15 -2.72 -10.92 4.95
CA LYS A 15 -1.46 -10.20 5.13
C LYS A 15 -1.35 -9.14 4.05
N PHE A 16 -1.45 -7.87 4.45
CA PHE A 16 -1.29 -6.74 3.54
C PHE A 16 0.04 -6.06 3.79
N GLU A 17 0.74 -5.72 2.70
CA GLU A 17 2.03 -5.03 2.78
C GLU A 17 2.10 -3.92 1.72
N VAL A 18 2.61 -2.75 2.12
CA VAL A 18 3.03 -1.70 1.19
C VAL A 18 4.53 -1.67 1.18
N VAL A 19 5.11 -1.66 -0.03
CA VAL A 19 6.56 -1.55 -0.18
C VAL A 19 6.87 -0.25 -0.92
N ILE A 20 7.77 0.55 -0.35
CA ILE A 20 8.47 1.57 -1.10
C ILE A 20 9.73 0.90 -1.63
N ALA A 21 9.73 0.60 -2.93
CA ALA A 21 10.82 -0.08 -3.60
C ALA A 21 12.07 0.80 -3.65
N ASP A 22 13.25 0.20 -3.84
CA ASP A 22 14.52 0.92 -3.86
C ASP A 22 14.63 1.97 -4.98
N ASP A 23 13.85 1.81 -6.06
CA ASP A 23 13.72 2.81 -7.13
C ASP A 23 12.75 3.96 -6.78
N ASN A 24 12.16 3.96 -5.58
CA ASN A 24 11.04 4.80 -5.12
C ASN A 24 9.69 4.48 -5.77
N GLY A 25 9.52 3.28 -6.33
CA GLY A 25 8.22 2.77 -6.73
C GLY A 25 7.35 2.46 -5.51
N LEU A 26 6.03 2.49 -5.69
CA LEU A 26 5.07 2.11 -4.66
C LEU A 26 4.40 0.79 -5.02
N GLU A 27 4.51 -0.19 -4.16
CA GLU A 27 3.95 -1.52 -4.35
C GLU A 27 2.93 -1.87 -3.28
N LEU A 28 1.92 -2.63 -3.70
CA LEU A 28 0.87 -3.17 -2.85
C LEU A 28 0.86 -4.69 -3.00
N TRP A 29 1.09 -5.37 -1.88
CA TRP A 29 1.16 -6.81 -1.78
C TRP A 29 0.03 -7.35 -0.90
N LEU A 30 -0.52 -8.49 -1.29
CA LEU A 30 -1.55 -9.21 -0.55
C LEU A 30 -1.17 -10.68 -0.51
N ASP A 31 -1.05 -11.25 0.69
CA ASP A 31 -0.66 -12.64 0.93
C ASP A 31 0.59 -13.08 0.12
N GLY A 32 1.61 -12.20 0.08
CA GLY A 32 2.86 -12.46 -0.66
C GLY A 32 2.77 -12.30 -2.18
N CYS A 33 1.63 -11.87 -2.72
CA CYS A 33 1.44 -11.60 -4.15
C CYS A 33 1.41 -10.09 -4.43
N LEU A 34 2.21 -9.63 -5.40
CA LEU A 34 2.13 -8.25 -5.89
C LEU A 34 0.80 -8.04 -6.60
N ARG A 35 -0.04 -7.14 -6.09
CA ARG A 35 -1.35 -6.80 -6.69
C ARG A 35 -1.26 -5.59 -7.59
N LYS A 36 -0.52 -4.57 -7.15
CA LYS A 36 -0.32 -3.32 -7.89
C LYS A 36 1.06 -2.76 -7.60
N ARG A 37 1.63 -2.13 -8.62
CA ARG A 37 2.85 -1.35 -8.53
C ARG A 37 2.67 -0.05 -9.30
N ARG A 38 3.20 1.03 -8.76
CA ARG A 38 3.28 2.33 -9.40
C ARG A 38 4.76 2.69 -9.52
N GLU A 39 5.23 2.83 -10.75
CA GLU A 39 6.59 3.28 -11.01
C GLU A 39 6.83 4.70 -10.47
N PRO A 40 8.08 5.04 -10.14
CA PRO A 40 8.47 6.38 -9.76
C PRO A 40 8.02 7.41 -10.78
N SER A 41 7.53 8.55 -10.32
CA SER A 41 7.13 9.65 -11.20
C SER A 41 7.24 10.98 -10.48
N SER A 42 7.37 12.06 -11.25
CA SER A 42 7.35 13.43 -10.71
C SER A 42 5.96 13.89 -10.25
N ARG A 43 4.90 13.10 -10.52
CA ARG A 43 3.55 13.38 -10.06
C ARG A 43 3.33 12.72 -8.70
N GLU A 44 2.94 13.54 -7.73
CA GLU A 44 2.63 13.10 -6.39
C GLU A 44 1.12 13.20 -6.09
N PRO A 45 0.60 12.32 -5.21
CA PRO A 45 1.27 11.15 -4.65
C PRO A 45 1.45 10.03 -5.69
N LEU A 46 2.43 9.15 -5.48
CA LEU A 46 2.37 7.80 -6.03
C LEU A 46 1.23 7.06 -5.35
N TYR A 47 0.42 6.40 -6.16
CA TYR A 47 -0.88 5.92 -5.72
C TYR A 47 -1.16 4.52 -6.26
N VAL A 48 -1.52 3.62 -5.37
CA VAL A 48 -1.97 2.26 -5.66
C VAL A 48 -3.18 1.92 -4.81
N TRP A 49 -4.07 1.11 -5.35
CA TRP A 49 -5.26 0.66 -4.64
C TRP A 49 -5.68 -0.74 -5.09
N THR A 50 -6.36 -1.46 -4.21
CA THR A 50 -6.98 -2.74 -4.56
C THR A 50 -8.23 -2.99 -3.73
N ASN A 51 -9.14 -3.81 -4.27
CA ASN A 51 -10.22 -4.38 -3.50
C ASN A 51 -9.75 -5.73 -2.93
N VAL A 52 -9.99 -5.93 -1.63
CA VAL A 52 -9.68 -7.16 -0.90
C VAL A 52 -10.97 -7.81 -0.46
N GLU A 53 -11.22 -9.01 -0.98
CA GLU A 53 -12.28 -9.90 -0.53
C GLU A 53 -11.86 -10.58 0.78
N LEU A 54 -12.72 -10.47 1.79
CA LEU A 54 -12.61 -11.11 3.09
C LEU A 54 -13.69 -12.19 3.25
N LEU A 55 -13.82 -12.75 4.44
CA LEU A 55 -14.83 -13.77 4.72
C LEU A 55 -16.24 -13.18 4.55
N TRP A 56 -17.19 -14.04 4.19
CA TRP A 56 -18.62 -13.68 4.11
C TRP A 56 -18.93 -12.54 3.15
N GLU A 57 -18.23 -12.47 2.02
CA GLU A 57 -18.42 -11.43 0.98
C GLU A 57 -18.16 -10.00 1.47
N GLU A 58 -17.43 -9.84 2.58
CA GLU A 58 -16.95 -8.54 3.01
C GLU A 58 -15.88 -8.04 2.03
N HIS A 59 -16.02 -6.81 1.55
CA HIS A 59 -15.04 -6.18 0.66
C HIS A 59 -14.41 -4.97 1.34
N ARG A 60 -13.09 -4.90 1.32
CA ARG A 60 -12.31 -3.76 1.81
C ARG A 60 -11.58 -3.11 0.66
N TYR A 61 -11.76 -1.81 0.51
CA TYR A 61 -11.02 -0.98 -0.44
C TYR A 61 -9.77 -0.47 0.25
N VAL A 62 -8.59 -0.87 -0.22
CA VAL A 62 -7.32 -0.43 0.36
C VAL A 62 -6.60 0.49 -0.61
N GLU A 63 -6.13 1.62 -0.11
CA GLU A 63 -5.29 2.55 -0.86
C GLU A 63 -3.99 2.82 -0.11
N ALA A 64 -2.91 2.99 -0.87
CA ALA A 64 -1.66 3.52 -0.38
C ALA A 64 -1.25 4.74 -1.22
N ARG A 65 -0.85 5.80 -0.52
CA ARG A 65 -0.37 7.06 -1.09
C ARG A 65 1.01 7.37 -0.53
N PHE A 66 2.00 7.42 -1.41
CA PHE A 66 3.36 7.81 -1.07
C PHE A 66 3.69 9.17 -1.68
N PHE A 67 4.25 10.07 -0.88
CA PHE A 67 4.66 11.41 -1.25
C PHE A 67 6.19 11.52 -1.14
N PRO A 68 6.94 11.17 -2.20
CA PRO A 68 8.41 11.18 -2.20
C PRO A 68 9.03 12.48 -1.68
N SER A 69 8.47 13.64 -2.06
CA SER A 69 8.98 14.97 -1.67
C SER A 69 8.98 15.22 -0.16
N SER A 70 8.04 14.61 0.56
CA SER A 70 7.89 14.78 2.01
C SER A 70 8.24 13.53 2.80
N GLY A 71 8.56 12.43 2.12
CA GLY A 71 8.74 11.12 2.75
C GLY A 71 7.50 10.68 3.53
N LYS A 72 6.29 11.00 3.06
CA LYS A 72 5.05 10.62 3.76
C LYS A 72 4.42 9.41 3.08
N LEU A 73 4.08 8.39 3.86
CA LEU A 73 3.22 7.29 3.46
C LEU A 73 1.89 7.36 4.21
N GLU A 74 0.79 7.23 3.49
CA GLU A 74 -0.57 7.19 4.05
C GLU A 74 -1.33 5.99 3.47
N VAL A 75 -2.00 5.24 4.34
CA VAL A 75 -2.79 4.06 3.98
C VAL A 75 -4.22 4.25 4.49
N THR A 76 -5.18 4.04 3.61
CA THR A 76 -6.61 4.07 3.94
C THR A 76 -7.28 2.73 3.65
N VAL A 77 -8.26 2.38 4.48
CA VAL A 77 -9.17 1.26 4.25
C VAL A 77 -10.60 1.80 4.25
N ASN A 78 -11.33 1.62 3.15
CA ASN A 78 -12.65 2.20 2.92
C ASN A 78 -12.68 3.73 3.15
N GLY A 79 -11.57 4.41 2.83
CA GLY A 79 -11.40 5.85 3.02
C GLY A 79 -10.99 6.28 4.44
N GLU A 80 -10.97 5.37 5.41
CA GLU A 80 -10.48 5.66 6.77
C GLU A 80 -8.98 5.47 6.86
N VAL A 81 -8.27 6.45 7.44
CA VAL A 81 -6.81 6.36 7.64
C VAL A 81 -6.53 5.30 8.69
N VAL A 82 -5.87 4.22 8.28
CA VAL A 82 -5.45 3.14 9.18
C VAL A 82 -3.98 3.27 9.56
N ASP A 83 -3.20 3.98 8.75
CA ASP A 83 -1.80 4.23 9.01
C ASP A 83 -1.30 5.48 8.29
N GLN A 84 -0.40 6.20 8.95
CA GLN A 84 0.28 7.35 8.40
C GLN A 84 1.65 7.50 9.06
N ARG A 85 2.71 7.51 8.26
CA ARG A 85 4.08 7.57 8.77
C ARG A 85 5.03 8.33 7.86
N ALA A 86 6.11 8.81 8.47
CA ALA A 86 7.28 9.29 7.75
C ALA A 86 8.18 8.10 7.38
N VAL A 87 8.77 8.13 6.19
CA VAL A 87 9.58 7.07 5.58
C VAL A 87 10.89 7.62 5.05
#